data_AF-A0A2Z5A6V4-F1
#
_entry.id   AF-A0A2Z5A6V4-F1
#
_cell.length_a   1.000
_cell.length_b   1.000
_cell.length_c   1.000
_cell.angle_alpha   90.00
_cell.angle_beta   90.00
_cell.angle_gamma   90.00
#
_symmetry.space_group_name_H-M   'P 1'
#
loop_
_entity.id
_entity.type
_entity.pdbx_description
1 polymer ?
#
loop_
_entity_poly.entity_id
_entity_poly.type
_entity_poly.pdbx_seq_one_letter_code
_entity_poly.pdbx_strand_id
1 'polypeptide(L)'
;MRRTAPLLIVLLLGLQGCAMQQPARPTGTGVDLNRSPSWTLQARLHSALYGCELLVLHGNNARLAGEQARLADFRQRLSSCQMQAAAEETHATGQLPAGQDRLLRNAQKAYLAAWQRYLAGLTIDHPADLQQKQSYLKARSALLDVATEAPGHPR
;
A
#
# COMPACT_ATOMS: atom_id res chain seq x y z
N MET A 1 -55.10 -30.85 16.63
CA MET A 1 -53.87 -31.30 15.93
C MET A 1 -53.15 -30.07 15.35
N ARG A 2 -51.86 -29.92 15.70
CA ARG A 2 -50.78 -29.10 15.06
C ARG A 2 -51.17 -27.69 14.57
N ARG A 3 -50.86 -26.58 15.26
CA ARG A 3 -49.52 -25.97 15.51
C ARG A 3 -48.54 -26.10 14.33
N THR A 4 -48.58 -25.18 13.39
CA THR A 4 -47.43 -24.81 12.52
C THR A 4 -47.68 -23.44 11.88
N ALA A 5 -47.44 -22.37 12.64
CA ALA A 5 -47.27 -21.03 12.09
C ALA A 5 -46.22 -20.14 12.81
N PRO A 6 -45.25 -20.63 13.63
CA PRO A 6 -44.22 -19.74 14.16
C PRO A 6 -42.95 -19.68 13.29
N LEU A 7 -42.79 -20.53 12.27
CA LEU A 7 -41.52 -20.69 11.54
C LEU A 7 -41.25 -19.59 10.50
N LEU A 8 -42.28 -18.89 10.01
CA LEU A 8 -42.12 -17.86 8.98
C LEU A 8 -41.66 -16.50 9.55
N ILE A 9 -41.93 -16.22 10.83
CA ILE A 9 -41.56 -14.94 11.47
C ILE A 9 -40.08 -14.95 11.90
N VAL A 10 -39.54 -16.12 12.26
CA VAL A 10 -38.11 -16.25 12.63
C VAL A 10 -37.19 -16.07 11.42
N LEU A 11 -37.61 -16.48 10.22
CA LEU A 11 -36.82 -16.31 8.99
C LEU A 11 -36.75 -14.85 8.50
N LEU A 12 -37.77 -14.04 8.78
CA LEU A 12 -37.80 -12.62 8.37
C LEU A 12 -37.05 -11.69 9.32
N LEU A 13 -36.79 -12.11 10.57
CA LEU A 13 -36.00 -11.35 11.54
C LEU A 13 -34.49 -11.62 11.45
N GLY A 14 -34.06 -12.66 10.75
CA GLY A 14 -32.64 -12.98 10.53
C GLY A 14 -31.94 -12.13 9.47
N LEU A 15 -32.69 -11.34 8.69
CA LEU A 15 -32.16 -10.56 7.55
C LEU A 15 -31.99 -9.06 7.82
N GLN A 16 -32.30 -8.58 9.03
CA GLN A 16 -32.08 -7.18 9.44
C GLN A 16 -30.80 -6.98 10.26
N GLY A 17 -29.86 -7.93 10.18
CA GLY A 17 -28.61 -7.94 10.94
C GLY A 17 -27.35 -7.55 10.16
N CYS A 18 -27.44 -6.98 8.94
CA CYS A 18 -26.29 -6.30 8.34
C CYS A 18 -26.27 -4.85 8.84
N ALA A 19 -26.05 -4.67 10.14
CA ALA A 19 -25.45 -3.43 10.58
C ALA A 19 -24.12 -3.36 9.84
N MET A 20 -24.04 -2.49 8.83
CA MET A 20 -22.76 -1.99 8.36
C MET A 20 -22.01 -1.57 9.62
N GLN A 21 -21.05 -2.40 10.05
CA GLN A 21 -20.01 -1.95 10.96
C GLN A 21 -19.37 -0.79 10.20
N GLN A 22 -19.83 0.42 10.51
CA GLN A 22 -19.09 1.62 10.23
C GLN A 22 -17.66 1.31 10.65
N PRO A 23 -16.66 1.46 9.77
CA PRO A 23 -15.29 1.24 10.16
C PRO A 23 -15.10 2.04 11.43
N ALA A 24 -14.77 1.34 12.52
CA ALA A 24 -14.63 1.96 13.82
C ALA A 24 -13.80 3.21 13.60
N ARG A 25 -14.42 4.39 13.79
CA ARG A 25 -13.65 5.64 13.83
C ARG A 25 -12.59 5.33 14.87
N PRO A 26 -11.30 5.31 14.50
CA PRO A 26 -10.26 4.98 15.46
C PRO A 26 -10.47 5.95 16.60
N THR A 27 -10.97 5.43 17.72
CA THR A 27 -11.11 6.19 18.94
C THR A 27 -9.75 6.79 19.17
N GLY A 28 -9.70 8.11 19.27
CA GLY A 28 -8.51 8.89 19.54
C GLY A 28 -7.95 8.60 20.92
N THR A 29 -7.66 7.33 21.22
CA THR A 29 -6.51 6.98 22.00
C THR A 29 -5.33 7.40 21.15
N GLY A 30 -4.77 8.57 21.45
CA GLY A 30 -3.46 8.95 20.96
C GLY A 30 -2.50 7.87 21.38
N VAL A 31 -2.35 6.85 20.53
CA VAL A 31 -1.12 6.08 20.50
C VAL A 31 -0.13 7.12 20.04
N ASP A 32 0.68 7.61 20.98
CA ASP A 32 1.87 8.39 20.67
C ASP A 32 2.83 7.44 19.95
N LEU A 33 2.50 7.18 18.68
CA LEU A 33 3.35 6.52 17.73
C LEU A 33 4.37 7.59 17.36
N ASN A 34 5.39 7.72 18.19
CA ASN A 34 6.73 8.15 17.77
C ASN A 34 7.30 7.15 16.74
N ARG A 35 6.52 6.79 15.72
CA ARG A 35 6.97 6.00 14.57
C ARG A 35 8.01 6.86 13.88
N SER A 36 9.19 6.27 13.70
CA SER A 36 10.30 6.96 13.06
C SER A 36 9.84 7.59 11.74
N PRO A 37 10.35 8.78 11.38
CA PRO A 37 10.09 9.37 10.06
C PRO A 37 10.31 8.39 8.91
N SER A 38 11.28 7.47 9.06
CA SER A 38 11.55 6.40 8.10
C SER A 38 10.45 5.33 8.02
N TRP A 39 9.84 4.95 9.15
CA TRP A 39 8.67 4.06 9.17
C TRP A 39 7.49 4.70 8.44
N THR A 40 7.22 5.97 8.72
CA THR A 40 6.12 6.71 8.08
C THR A 40 6.35 6.87 6.58
N LEU A 41 7.57 7.25 6.17
CA LEU A 41 7.97 7.32 4.76
C LEU A 41 7.70 5.97 4.07
N GLN A 42 8.21 4.88 4.64
CA GLN A 42 8.06 3.56 4.05
C GLN A 42 6.59 3.15 3.90
N ALA A 43 5.78 3.35 4.94
CA ALA A 43 4.37 2.97 4.92
C ALA A 43 3.61 3.70 3.82
N ARG A 44 3.83 5.01 3.66
CA ARG A 44 3.20 5.82 2.61
C ARG A 44 3.61 5.35 1.22
N LEU A 45 4.92 5.22 0.98
CA LEU A 45 5.41 4.84 -0.35
C LEU A 45 5.07 3.39 -0.71
N HIS A 46 5.08 2.47 0.25
CA HIS A 46 4.62 1.11 0.02
C HIS A 46 3.12 1.06 -0.32
N SER A 47 2.29 1.84 0.37
CA SER A 47 0.85 1.89 0.10
C SER A 47 0.56 2.46 -1.29
N ALA A 48 1.26 3.53 -1.68
CA ALA A 48 1.14 4.12 -3.01
C ALA A 48 1.56 3.14 -4.12
N LEU A 49 2.67 2.43 -3.92
CA LEU A 49 3.15 1.41 -4.86
C LEU A 49 2.20 0.22 -4.99
N TYR A 50 1.64 -0.25 -3.88
CA TYR A 50 0.75 -1.41 -3.85
C TYR A 50 -0.50 -1.21 -4.72
N GLY A 51 -1.08 0.00 -4.71
CA GLY A 51 -2.19 0.35 -5.59
C GLY A 51 -1.85 0.16 -7.08
N CYS A 52 -0.63 0.52 -7.48
CA CYS A 52 -0.18 0.36 -8.86
C CYS A 52 0.13 -1.11 -9.19
N GLU A 53 0.67 -1.89 -8.25
CA GLU A 53 0.86 -3.34 -8.41
C GLU A 53 -0.47 -4.06 -8.65
N LEU A 54 -1.54 -3.68 -7.95
CA LEU A 54 -2.87 -4.24 -8.17
C LEU A 54 -3.40 -3.94 -9.58
N LEU A 55 -3.18 -2.73 -10.09
CA LEU A 55 -3.56 -2.38 -11.46
C LEU A 55 -2.78 -3.20 -12.50
N VAL A 56 -1.49 -3.44 -12.28
CA VAL A 56 -0.68 -4.34 -13.11
C VAL A 56 -1.26 -5.75 -13.09
N LEU A 57 -1.58 -6.29 -11.91
CA LEU A 57 -2.15 -7.62 -11.76
C LEU A 57 -3.49 -7.75 -12.50
N HIS A 58 -4.41 -6.80 -12.30
CA HIS A 58 -5.71 -6.81 -12.96
C HIS A 58 -5.59 -6.65 -14.48
N GLY A 59 -4.73 -5.75 -14.95
CA GLY A 59 -4.47 -5.58 -16.37
C GLY A 59 -3.82 -6.82 -17.00
N ASN A 60 -2.91 -7.48 -16.30
CA ASN A 60 -2.28 -8.70 -16.77
C ASN A 60 -3.30 -9.85 -16.87
N ASN A 61 -4.17 -9.98 -15.88
CA ASN A 61 -5.27 -10.96 -15.92
C ASN A 61 -6.23 -10.69 -17.09
N ALA A 62 -6.60 -9.42 -17.32
CA ALA A 62 -7.42 -9.04 -18.48
C ALA A 62 -6.73 -9.37 -19.81
N ARG A 63 -5.41 -9.15 -19.89
CA ARG A 63 -4.59 -9.51 -21.07
C ARG A 63 -4.61 -11.03 -21.31
N LEU A 64 -4.42 -11.82 -20.25
CA LEU A 64 -4.45 -13.29 -20.32
C LEU A 64 -5.84 -13.82 -20.67
N ALA A 65 -6.90 -13.12 -20.26
CA ALA A 65 -8.29 -13.44 -20.60
C ALA A 65 -8.71 -12.96 -22.02
N GLY A 66 -7.81 -12.28 -22.76
CA GLY A 66 -8.10 -11.77 -24.11
C GLY A 66 -8.98 -10.51 -24.14
N GLU A 67 -9.15 -9.82 -23.02
CA GLU A 67 -10.01 -8.63 -22.89
C GLU A 67 -9.33 -7.34 -23.43
N GLN A 68 -8.93 -7.35 -24.70
CA GLN A 68 -8.09 -6.29 -25.29
C GLN A 68 -8.69 -4.88 -25.16
N ALA A 69 -10.03 -4.76 -25.25
CA ALA A 69 -10.74 -3.49 -25.12
C ALA A 69 -10.53 -2.82 -23.75
N ARG A 70 -10.27 -3.60 -22.69
CA ARG A 70 -10.08 -3.09 -21.32
C ARG A 70 -8.63 -2.68 -21.02
N LEU A 71 -7.66 -3.12 -21.83
CA LEU A 71 -6.24 -2.85 -21.56
C LEU A 71 -5.88 -1.37 -21.66
N ALA A 72 -6.55 -0.62 -22.55
CA ALA A 72 -6.33 0.83 -22.66
C ALA A 72 -6.68 1.55 -21.35
N ASP A 73 -7.82 1.22 -20.74
CA ASP A 73 -8.24 1.76 -19.44
C ASP A 73 -7.26 1.37 -18.32
N PHE A 74 -6.83 0.10 -18.26
CA PHE A 74 -5.84 -0.32 -17.26
C PHE A 74 -4.50 0.41 -17.42
N ARG A 75 -4.00 0.61 -18.64
CA ARG A 75 -2.75 1.37 -18.89
C ARG A 75 -2.90 2.83 -18.46
N GLN A 76 -4.04 3.46 -18.76
CA GLN A 76 -4.31 4.84 -18.35
C GLN A 76 -4.39 4.98 -16.82
N ARG A 77 -5.08 4.05 -16.15
CA ARG A 77 -5.16 4.00 -14.69
C ARG A 77 -3.80 3.75 -14.05
N LEU A 78 -3.00 2.85 -14.61
CA LEU A 78 -1.64 2.58 -14.13
C LEU A 78 -0.76 3.83 -14.24
N SER A 79 -0.79 4.52 -15.38
CA SER A 79 -0.06 5.78 -15.57
C SER A 79 -0.48 6.84 -14.55
N SER A 80 -1.79 6.97 -14.32
CA SER A 80 -2.33 7.89 -13.31
C SER A 80 -1.90 7.51 -11.89
N CYS A 81 -1.91 6.21 -11.57
CA CYS A 81 -1.41 5.71 -10.29
C CYS A 81 0.08 6.03 -10.10
N GLN A 82 0.92 5.83 -11.12
CA GLN A 82 2.35 6.13 -11.06
C GLN A 82 2.61 7.62 -10.83
N MET A 83 1.85 8.51 -11.47
CA MET A 83 1.94 9.95 -11.23
C MET A 83 1.53 10.32 -9.79
N GLN A 84 0.45 9.73 -9.27
CA GLN A 84 0.01 9.97 -7.89
C GLN A 84 1.03 9.43 -6.87
N ALA A 85 1.60 8.25 -7.13
CA ALA A 85 2.64 7.68 -6.29
C ALA A 85 3.89 8.56 -6.26
N ALA A 86 4.33 9.09 -7.41
CA ALA A 86 5.46 10.04 -7.47
C ALA A 86 5.18 11.34 -6.72
N ALA A 87 3.95 11.85 -6.78
CA ALA A 87 3.53 13.00 -5.99
C ALA A 87 3.57 12.70 -4.47
N GLU A 88 3.10 11.51 -4.05
CA GLU A 88 3.21 11.08 -2.65
C GLU A 88 4.67 10.93 -2.21
N GLU A 89 5.56 10.48 -3.09
CA GLU A 89 7.00 10.45 -2.81
C GLU A 89 7.57 11.84 -2.55
N THR A 90 7.25 12.81 -3.40
CA THR A 90 7.66 14.21 -3.19
C THR A 90 7.13 14.76 -1.87
N HIS A 91 5.85 14.51 -1.57
CA HIS A 91 5.22 14.97 -0.34
C HIS A 91 5.81 14.32 0.92
N ALA A 92 5.98 12.99 0.92
CA ALA A 92 6.49 12.25 2.07
C ALA A 92 7.98 12.53 2.34
N THR A 93 8.79 12.71 1.29
CA THR A 93 10.20 13.09 1.45
C THR A 93 10.37 14.51 1.96
N GLY A 94 9.50 15.44 1.55
CA GLY A 94 9.46 16.80 2.08
C GLY A 94 9.13 16.90 3.58
N GLN A 95 8.57 15.84 4.17
CA GLN A 95 8.26 15.75 5.60
C GLN A 95 9.38 15.14 6.45
N LEU A 96 10.48 14.71 5.83
CA LEU A 96 11.62 14.15 6.56
C LEU A 96 12.34 15.23 7.37
N PRO A 97 12.72 14.97 8.63
CA PRO A 97 13.38 15.97 9.45
C PRO A 97 14.78 16.29 8.90
N ALA A 98 15.16 17.57 9.01
CA ALA A 98 16.53 18.00 8.81
C ALA A 98 17.44 17.49 9.95
N GLY A 99 18.74 17.32 9.69
CA GLY A 99 19.72 16.97 10.72
C GLY A 99 19.78 15.49 11.13
N GLN A 100 19.09 14.58 10.43
CA GLN A 100 19.18 13.13 10.66
C GLN A 100 20.61 12.59 10.50
N ASP A 101 20.96 11.47 11.14
CA ASP A 101 22.27 10.83 10.97
C ASP A 101 22.59 10.50 9.48
N ARG A 102 23.88 10.50 9.12
CA ARG A 102 24.33 10.25 7.74
C ARG A 102 23.92 8.86 7.24
N LEU A 103 23.99 7.83 8.07
CA LEU A 103 23.60 6.46 7.70
C LEU A 103 22.11 6.41 7.38
N LEU A 104 21.27 7.01 8.23
CA LEU A 104 19.82 7.05 8.02
C LEU A 104 19.45 7.77 6.72
N ARG A 105 20.06 8.93 6.45
CA ARG A 105 19.83 9.67 5.19
C ARG A 105 20.27 8.86 3.95
N ASN A 106 21.38 8.13 4.04
CA ASN A 106 21.85 7.30 2.94
C ASN A 106 20.91 6.11 2.70
N ALA A 107 20.43 5.47 3.76
CA ALA A 107 19.45 4.39 3.67
C ALA A 107 18.12 4.88 3.05
N GLN A 108 17.65 6.07 3.45
CA GLN A 108 16.47 6.71 2.85
C GLN A 108 16.67 6.96 1.35
N LYS A 109 17.81 7.51 0.93
CA LYS A 109 18.13 7.71 -0.50
C LYS A 109 18.16 6.40 -1.29
N ALA A 110 18.79 5.36 -0.74
CA ALA A 110 18.86 4.06 -1.39
C ALA A 110 17.46 3.42 -1.53
N TYR A 111 16.64 3.53 -0.49
CA TYR A 111 15.24 3.11 -0.50
C TYR A 111 14.43 3.84 -1.59
N LEU A 112 14.50 5.18 -1.62
CA LEU A 112 13.79 6.00 -2.61
C LEU A 112 14.21 5.63 -4.04
N ALA A 113 15.51 5.50 -4.30
CA ALA A 113 16.01 5.13 -5.61
C ALA A 113 15.58 3.71 -6.04
N ALA A 114 15.47 2.76 -5.12
CA ALA A 114 14.96 1.43 -5.43
C ALA A 114 13.44 1.43 -5.66
N TRP A 115 12.70 2.19 -4.85
CA TRP A 115 11.26 2.36 -4.98
C TRP A 115 10.87 3.05 -6.30
N GLN A 116 11.54 4.14 -6.68
CA GLN A 116 11.30 4.87 -7.93
C GLN A 116 11.57 3.98 -9.16
N ARG A 117 12.67 3.22 -9.15
CA ARG A 117 12.98 2.27 -10.22
C ARG A 117 11.91 1.20 -10.34
N TYR A 118 11.49 0.61 -9.23
CA TYR A 118 10.46 -0.42 -9.25
C TYR A 118 9.10 0.13 -9.71
N LEU A 119 8.70 1.32 -9.25
CA LEU A 119 7.48 2.00 -9.71
C LEU A 119 7.50 2.22 -11.22
N ALA A 120 8.61 2.69 -11.77
CA ALA A 120 8.78 2.92 -13.21
C ALA A 120 8.78 1.61 -14.02
N GLY A 121 9.22 0.50 -13.42
CA GLY A 121 9.21 -0.83 -14.02
C GLY A 121 7.83 -1.51 -14.04
N LEU A 122 6.82 -0.95 -13.36
CA LEU A 122 5.47 -1.52 -13.38
C LEU A 122 4.82 -1.35 -14.75
N THR A 123 4.49 -2.47 -15.38
CA THR A 123 3.79 -2.53 -16.67
C THR A 123 2.83 -3.72 -16.71
N ILE A 124 1.78 -3.62 -17.53
CA ILE A 124 0.78 -4.68 -17.74
C ILE A 124 1.29 -5.74 -18.73
N ASP A 125 2.15 -5.31 -19.66
CA ASP A 125 2.53 -6.11 -20.84
C ASP A 125 3.50 -7.25 -20.49
N HIS A 126 4.26 -7.09 -19.41
CA HIS A 126 5.25 -8.04 -18.93
C HIS A 126 5.10 -8.27 -17.43
N PRO A 127 5.44 -9.45 -16.90
CA PRO A 127 5.44 -9.67 -15.46
C PRO A 127 6.36 -8.65 -14.79
N ALA A 128 5.98 -8.21 -13.58
CA ALA A 128 6.80 -7.31 -12.78
C ALA A 128 8.22 -7.88 -12.63
N ASP A 129 9.23 -7.07 -12.90
CA ASP A 129 10.63 -7.46 -12.81
C ASP A 129 10.93 -7.89 -11.35
N LEU A 130 11.06 -9.21 -11.16
CA LEU A 130 11.30 -9.82 -9.86
C LEU A 130 12.60 -9.32 -9.23
N GLN A 131 13.63 -9.05 -10.04
CA GLN A 131 14.89 -8.51 -9.57
C GLN A 131 14.71 -7.08 -9.04
N GLN A 132 13.91 -6.25 -9.72
CA GLN A 132 13.59 -4.91 -9.23
C GLN A 132 12.74 -4.96 -7.95
N LYS A 133 11.74 -5.85 -7.89
CA LYS A 133 10.93 -6.04 -6.68
C LYS A 133 11.79 -6.46 -5.48
N GLN A 134 12.69 -7.43 -5.68
CA GLN A 134 13.63 -7.87 -4.65
C GLN A 134 14.57 -6.74 -4.21
N SER A 135 15.10 -5.96 -5.17
CA SER A 135 15.95 -4.81 -4.87
C SER A 135 15.22 -3.76 -4.04
N TYR A 136 13.96 -3.47 -4.38
CA TYR A 136 13.08 -2.60 -3.59
C TYR A 136 12.88 -3.13 -2.17
N LEU A 137 12.49 -4.41 -2.01
CA LEU A 137 12.25 -5.02 -0.70
C LEU A 137 13.52 -5.07 0.17
N LYS A 138 14.68 -5.32 -0.44
CA LYS A 138 15.97 -5.29 0.26
C LYS A 138 16.29 -3.88 0.77
N ALA A 139 16.12 -2.86 -0.07
CA ALA A 139 16.33 -1.47 0.34
C ALA A 139 15.33 -1.02 1.42
N ARG A 140 14.09 -1.52 1.33
CA ARG A 140 13.05 -1.31 2.35
C ARG A 140 13.46 -1.89 3.70
N SER A 141 13.93 -3.14 3.75
CA SER A 141 14.41 -3.78 4.98
C SER A 141 15.59 -3.01 5.58
N ALA A 142 16.61 -2.71 4.76
CA ALA A 142 17.81 -2.02 5.22
C ALA A 142 17.50 -0.64 5.82
N LEU A 143 16.51 0.08 5.30
CA LEU A 143 16.05 1.33 5.90
C LEU A 143 15.47 1.13 7.32
N LEU A 144 14.70 0.06 7.53
CA LEU A 144 14.14 -0.23 8.85
C LEU A 144 15.22 -0.60 9.84
N ASP A 145 16.15 -1.46 9.43
CA ASP A 145 17.27 -1.90 10.28
C ASP A 145 18.06 -0.67 10.79
N VAL A 146 18.44 0.22 9.88
CA VAL A 146 19.15 1.47 10.22
C VAL A 146 18.28 2.40 11.07
N ALA A 147 16.98 2.48 10.81
CA ALA A 147 16.07 3.33 11.59
C ALA A 147 15.82 2.78 13.00
N THR A 148 15.93 1.48 13.23
CA THR A 148 15.82 0.86 14.56
C THR A 148 17.11 0.94 15.37
N GLU A 149 18.25 1.01 14.71
CA GLU A 149 19.56 1.17 15.36
C GLU A 149 19.95 2.64 15.61
N ALA A 150 19.20 3.59 15.02
CA ALA A 150 19.48 5.01 15.13
C ALA A 150 19.27 5.54 16.57
N PRO A 151 20.11 6.49 17.05
CA PRO A 151 19.93 7.10 18.36
C PRO A 151 18.55 7.77 18.50
N GLY A 152 17.78 7.37 19.51
CA GLY A 152 16.44 7.91 19.80
C GLY A 152 15.28 6.93 19.62
N HIS A 153 15.53 5.69 19.17
CA HIS A 153 14.52 4.63 19.07
C HIS A 153 14.62 3.65 20.25
N PRO A 154 13.57 3.48 21.10
CA PRO A 154 13.55 2.41 22.09
C PRO A 154 13.47 1.05 21.38
N ARG A 155 14.25 0.08 21.89
CA ARG A 155 14.23 -1.33 21.43
C ARG A 155 12.97 -2.05 21.88
#